data_AF-A0A9W6ETA5-F1
#
_entry.id   AF-A0A9W6ETA5-F1
#
_cell.length_a   1.000
_cell.length_b   1.000
_cell.length_c   1.000
_cell.angle_alpha   90.00
_cell.angle_beta   90.00
_cell.angle_gamma   90.00
#
_symmetry.space_group_name_H-M   'P 1'
#
loop_
_entity.id
_entity.type
_entity.pdbx_description
1 polymer ?
#
loop_
_entity_poly.entity_id
_entity_poly.type
_entity_poly.pdbx_seq_one_letter_code
_entity_poly.pdbx_strand_id
1 'polypeptide(L)' 'MKNRIVRGIAGSFILISLLLAIYVNQNWLWFTAFVGANLLQSSLTKWCLMDDILTKVFKIKD' A
#
# COMPACT_ATOMS: atom_id res chain seq x y z
N MET A 1 -1.96 16.45 6.96
CA MET A 1 -1.86 15.27 7.84
C MET A 1 -2.03 13.94 7.09
N LYS A 2 -2.64 13.94 5.90
CA LYS A 2 -2.82 12.76 5.03
C LYS A 2 -1.57 11.90 4.81
N ASN A 3 -0.41 12.50 4.49
CA ASN A 3 0.80 11.73 4.17
C ASN A 3 1.28 10.80 5.32
N ARG A 4 1.01 11.14 6.59
CA ARG A 4 1.38 10.28 7.73
C ARG A 4 0.44 9.08 7.85
N ILE A 5 -0.86 9.30 7.66
CA ILE A 5 -1.89 8.25 7.66
C ILE A 5 -1.69 7.32 6.47
N VAL A 6 -1.46 7.87 5.27
CA VAL A 6 -1.17 7.12 4.05
C VAL A 6 0.08 6.25 4.20
N ARG A 7 1.17 6.78 4.77
CA ARG A 7 2.38 5.98 5.04
C ARG A 7 2.14 4.88 6.07
N GLY A 8 1.35 5.15 7.11
CA GLY A 8 1.01 4.15 8.13
C GLY A 8 0.17 3.01 7.58
N ILE A 9 -0.87 3.32 6.80
CA ILE A 9 -1.75 2.33 6.19
C ILE A 9 -1.02 1.53 5.11
N ALA A 10 -0.14 2.17 4.34
CA ALA A 10 0.67 1.48 3.35
C ALA A 10 1.62 0.46 3.97
N GLY A 11 2.29 0.85 5.07
CA GLY A 11 3.18 -0.04 5.81
C GLY A 11 2.42 -1.23 6.42
N SER A 12 1.25 -0.98 7.00
CA SER A 12 0.43 -2.06 7.57
C SER A 12 -0.11 -3.00 6.50
N PHE A 13 -0.51 -2.50 5.32
CA PHE A 13 -0.99 -3.32 4.21
C PHE A 13 0.09 -4.27 3.68
N ILE A 14 1.34 -3.80 3.60
CA ILE A 14 2.49 -4.62 3.22
C ILE A 14 2.79 -5.68 4.30
N LEU A 15 2.77 -5.30 5.59
CA LEU A 15 3.00 -6.24 6.69
C LEU A 15 1.93 -7.33 6.75
N ILE A 16 0.65 -6.97 6.58
CA ILE A 16 -0.46 -7.93 6.53
C ILE A 16 -0.27 -8.87 5.33
N SER A 17 0.10 -8.34 4.17
CA SER A 17 0.33 -9.16 2.97
C SER A 17 1.51 -10.11 3.12
N LEU A 18 2.58 -9.66 3.78
CA LEU A 18 3.73 -10.50 4.08
C LEU A 18 3.38 -11.61 5.08
N LEU A 19 2.60 -11.31 6.11
CA LEU A 19 2.10 -12.34 7.03
C LEU A 19 1.28 -13.39 6.27
N LEU A 20 0.38 -12.95 5.39
CA LEU A 20 -0.47 -13.87 4.64
C LEU A 20 0.33 -14.72 3.64
N ALA A 21 1.42 -14.19 3.09
CA ALA A 21 2.34 -14.96 2.26
C ALA A 21 3.00 -16.11 3.03
N ILE A 22 3.32 -15.90 4.32
CA ILE A 22 3.92 -16.93 5.18
C ILE A 22 2.87 -17.96 5.61
N TYR A 23 1.67 -17.51 5.98
CA TYR A 23 0.63 -18.39 6.55
C TYR A 23 -0.21 -19.13 5.51
N VAL A 24 -0.36 -18.60 4.29
CA VAL A 24 -1.22 -19.19 3.25
C VAL A 24 -0.40 -19.80 2.12
N ASN A 25 0.38 -19.00 1.40
CA ASN A 25 1.17 -19.47 0.25
C ASN A 25 2.21 -18.41 -0.17
N GLN A 26 3.44 -18.85 -0.44
CA GLN A 26 4.55 -18.01 -0.93
C GLN A 26 4.19 -17.20 -2.19
N ASN A 27 3.26 -17.68 -3.02
CA ASN A 27 2.77 -16.95 -4.20
C ASN A 27 2.17 -15.56 -3.88
N TRP A 28 1.77 -15.28 -2.63
CA TRP A 28 1.31 -13.96 -2.20
C TRP A 28 2.44 -12.90 -2.19
N LEU A 29 3.71 -13.33 -2.22
CA LEU A 29 4.84 -12.41 -2.37
C LEU A 29 4.83 -11.70 -3.71
N TRP A 30 4.32 -12.33 -4.78
CA TRP A 30 4.19 -11.69 -6.09
C TRP A 30 3.19 -10.52 -6.05
N PHE A 31 2.07 -10.71 -5.33
CA PHE A 31 1.10 -9.64 -5.10
C PHE A 31 1.69 -8.53 -4.23
N THR A 32 2.39 -8.89 -3.15
CA THR A 32 3.08 -7.94 -2.27
C THR A 32 4.14 -7.13 -3.01
N ALA A 33 4.93 -7.78 -3.89
CA ALA A 33 5.93 -7.14 -4.73
C ALA A 33 5.30 -6.20 -5.77
N PHE A 34 4.18 -6.60 -6.39
CA PHE A 34 3.44 -5.75 -7.30
C PHE A 34 2.91 -4.47 -6.61
N VAL A 35 2.29 -4.61 -5.44
CA VAL A 35 1.80 -3.48 -4.64
C VAL A 35 2.98 -2.60 -4.20
N GLY A 36 4.07 -3.21 -3.73
CA GLY A 36 5.28 -2.52 -3.32
C GLY A 36 5.95 -1.74 -4.45
N ALA A 37 6.02 -2.30 -5.66
CA ALA A 37 6.57 -1.64 -6.83
C ALA A 37 5.74 -0.41 -7.24
N ASN A 38 4.41 -0.51 -7.21
CA ASN A 38 3.52 0.63 -7.44
C ASN A 38 3.69 1.72 -6.36
N LEU A 39 3.94 1.33 -5.11
CA LEU A 39 4.26 2.24 -4.01
C LEU A 39 5.59 2.98 -4.23
N LEU A 40 6.61 2.24 -4.69
CA LEU A 40 7.95 2.76 -4.96
C LEU A 40 7.91 3.75 -6.13
N GLN A 41 7.15 3.42 -7.18
CA GLN A 41 6.87 4.33 -8.28
C GLN A 41 6.18 5.63 -7.79
N SER A 42 5.15 5.51 -6.96
CA SER A 42 4.44 6.65 -6.34
C SER A 42 5.36 7.55 -5.50
N SER A 43 6.31 6.95 -4.76
CA SER A 43 7.30 7.71 -3.98
C SER A 43 8.31 8.47 -4.85
N LEU A 44 8.59 7.99 -6.07
CA LEU A 44 9.53 8.62 -7.01
C LEU A 44 8.84 9.68 -7.88
N THR A 45 7.63 9.43 -8.37
CA THR A 45 6.91 10.36 -9.26
C THR A 45 6.07 11.41 -8.52
N LYS A 46 6.02 11.35 -7.18
CA LYS A 46 5.12 12.16 -6.32
C LYS A 46 3.63 12.03 -6.68
N TRP A 47 3.28 11.08 -7.54
CA TRP A 47 1.92 10.81 -7.96
C TRP A 47 1.34 9.80 -6.98
N CYS A 48 0.63 10.32 -5.97
CA CYS A 48 0.20 9.53 -4.82
C CYS A 48 -1.04 8.69 -5.17
N LEU A 49 -0.86 7.62 -5.97
CA LEU A 49 -1.92 6.66 -6.33
C LEU A 49 -2.64 6.12 -5.09
N MET A 50 -1.90 6.03 -3.98
CA MET A 50 -2.39 5.55 -2.70
C MET A 50 -3.23 6.60 -1.95
N ASP A 51 -3.01 7.89 -2.19
CA ASP A 51 -3.91 8.96 -1.71
C ASP A 51 -5.23 8.92 -2.48
N ASP A 52 -5.19 8.62 -3.78
CA ASP A 52 -6.37 8.42 -4.62
C ASP A 52 -7.17 7.19 -4.16
N ILE A 53 -6.50 6.07 -3.91
CA ILE A 53 -7.13 4.85 -3.35
C ILE A 53 -7.70 5.13 -1.95
N LEU A 54 -6.99 5.83 -1.06
CA LEU A 54 -7.51 6.16 0.27
C LEU A 54 -8.72 7.09 0.21
N THR A 55 -8.66 8.10 -0.67
CA THR A 55 -9.77 9.03 -0.92
C THR A 55 -10.97 8.28 -1.52
N LYS A 56 -10.74 7.24 -2.32
CA LYS A 56 -11.80 6.50 -3.00
C LYS A 56 -12.39 5.36 -2.18
N VAL A 57 -11.58 4.64 -1.41
CA VAL A 57 -11.99 3.49 -0.58
C VAL A 57 -12.44 3.94 0.80
N PHE A 58 -11.70 4.85 1.44
CA PHE A 58 -12.00 5.32 2.80
C PHE A 58 -12.71 6.68 2.85
N LYS A 59 -12.94 7.34 1.70
CA LYS A 59 -13.63 8.63 1.60
C LYS A 59 -13.05 9.72 2.51
N ILE A 60 -11.77 9.62 2.84
CA ILE A 60 -11.05 10.59 3.67
C ILE A 60 -10.74 11.81 2.80
N LYS A 61 -11.66 12.77 2.80
CA LYS A 61 -11.43 14.11 2.26
C LYS A 61 -10.51 14.86 3.23
N ASP A 62 -9.60 15.68 2.70
CA ASP A 62 -8.90 16.67 3.53
C ASP A 62 -9.93 17.56 4.22
#